data_AF-A0A1M6YQL8-F1
#
_entry.id   AF-A0A1M6YQL8-F1
#
_cell.length_a   1.000
_cell.length_b   1.000
_cell.length_c   1.000
_cell.angle_alpha   90.00
_cell.angle_beta   90.00
_cell.angle_gamma   90.00
#
_symmetry.space_group_name_H-M   'P 1'
#
loop_
_entity.id
_entity.type
_entity.pdbx_description
1 polymer ?
#
loop_
_entity_poly.entity_id
_entity_poly.type
_entity_poly.pdbx_seq_one_letter_code
_entity_poly.pdbx_strand_id
1 'polypeptide(L)'
;MNRLRSKYMFFGLLWILCAVLFFVGCEKGTDGPLKVSEDDFSYDGDGFFAYARLDSGKTIHLSKDTLYLDMGKMYTFSNCALKDINLSFNKVDSVLWIAPTLSIHATAEDCAAPFYRPDTTLKMQLTSEQMKGVGVIKVKNDADTALDSIILRRGNIKKDTFYVYLDSSFADPHAYPLRTKDQKNGKDVPTILRVLDSLTPRVFYWRTMKSTCTHRVDVCDETNADTIYPTSWKINDTNLVPVHYSCADSELTYCINSKWENDSTALGKVQDRPDTIWHYSTYYTEKIPECGTYSSFAISNFTVGNRARFIRELFTPDDEETFCGPNSKKDWMVYSLSAGGMVTDSDSVTVLDTLSKIWNDATVAPDTLIEK
;
A
#
# COMPACT_ATOMS: atom_id res chain seq x y z
N MET A 1 70.34 -67.50 37.47
CA MET A 1 70.22 -66.82 36.17
C MET A 1 68.80 -66.76 35.57
N ASN A 2 67.78 -67.42 36.13
CA ASN A 2 66.44 -67.49 35.49
C ASN A 2 65.47 -66.32 35.78
N ARG A 3 65.74 -65.46 36.78
CA ARG A 3 64.85 -64.33 37.11
C ARG A 3 65.06 -63.06 36.26
N LEU A 4 66.25 -62.86 35.67
CA LEU A 4 66.48 -61.70 34.79
C LEU A 4 65.88 -61.91 33.39
N ARG A 5 65.96 -63.11 32.80
CA ARG A 5 65.41 -63.41 31.46
C ARG A 5 63.89 -63.17 31.36
N SER A 6 63.14 -63.48 32.41
CA SER A 6 61.68 -63.28 32.42
C SER A 6 61.27 -61.80 32.40
N LYS A 7 62.03 -60.91 33.04
CA LYS A 7 61.74 -59.46 33.05
C LYS A 7 61.99 -58.80 31.69
N TYR A 8 63.06 -59.20 30.98
CA TYR A 8 63.33 -58.68 29.63
C TYR A 8 62.34 -59.19 28.59
N MET A 9 61.85 -60.42 28.76
CA MET A 9 60.85 -60.99 27.86
C MET A 9 59.49 -60.30 28.01
N PHE A 10 59.09 -59.93 29.24
CA PHE A 10 57.86 -59.16 29.49
C PHE A 10 57.95 -57.73 28.93
N PHE A 11 59.10 -57.06 29.08
CA PHE A 11 59.32 -55.74 28.49
C PHE A 11 59.34 -55.77 26.95
N GLY A 12 59.94 -56.80 26.34
CA GLY A 12 59.90 -56.99 24.89
C GLY A 12 58.49 -57.19 24.34
N LEU A 13 57.68 -58.00 25.04
CA LEU A 13 56.29 -58.24 24.66
C LEU A 13 55.42 -56.98 24.81
N LEU A 14 55.66 -56.17 25.85
CA LEU A 14 54.97 -54.89 26.05
C LEU A 14 55.32 -53.88 24.95
N TRP A 15 56.59 -53.83 24.51
CA TRP A 15 57.01 -52.97 23.40
C TRP A 15 56.42 -53.39 22.06
N ILE A 16 56.30 -54.70 21.80
CA ILE A 16 55.63 -55.21 20.60
C ILE A 16 54.13 -54.90 20.66
N LEU A 17 53.48 -55.06 21.82
CA LEU A 17 52.06 -54.73 21.99
C LEU A 17 51.80 -53.23 21.79
N CYS A 18 52.66 -52.36 22.33
CA CYS A 18 52.60 -50.92 22.09
C CYS A 18 52.82 -50.57 20.62
N ALA A 19 53.78 -51.20 19.94
CA ALA A 19 54.01 -50.97 18.52
C ALA A 19 52.79 -51.37 17.67
N VAL A 20 52.16 -52.51 17.96
CA VAL A 20 50.93 -52.95 17.29
C VAL A 20 49.77 -51.97 17.56
N LEU A 21 49.60 -51.48 18.79
CA LEU A 21 48.59 -50.48 19.12
C LEU A 21 48.82 -49.13 18.39
N PHE A 22 50.07 -48.71 18.19
CA PHE A 22 50.40 -47.54 17.39
C PHE A 22 50.09 -47.72 15.89
N PHE A 23 50.23 -48.93 15.35
CA PHE A 23 49.86 -49.21 13.95
C PHE A 23 48.35 -49.36 13.74
N VAL A 24 47.59 -49.77 14.77
CA VAL A 24 46.12 -49.87 14.71
C VAL A 24 45.45 -48.53 15.01
N GLY A 25 46.15 -47.57 15.62
CA GLY A 25 45.66 -46.22 15.92
C GLY A 25 45.71 -45.20 14.77
N CYS A 26 46.27 -45.56 13.61
CA CYS A 26 46.14 -44.73 12.41
C CYS A 26 44.79 -45.00 11.74
N GLU A 27 43.74 -44.36 12.26
CA GLU A 27 42.46 -44.23 11.58
C GLU A 27 42.68 -43.39 10.31
N LYS A 28 42.94 -44.09 9.21
CA LYS A 28 43.09 -43.51 7.87
C LYS A 28 41.69 -43.26 7.28
N GLY A 29 40.87 -42.49 8.00
CA GLY A 29 39.41 -42.50 7.80
C GLY A 29 38.74 -41.14 7.62
N THR A 30 39.03 -40.13 8.45
CA THR A 30 38.01 -39.07 8.64
C THR A 30 38.51 -37.64 8.80
N ASP A 31 39.81 -37.36 8.82
CA ASP A 31 40.30 -35.99 9.13
C ASP A 31 41.44 -35.50 8.20
N GLY A 32 41.32 -35.82 6.91
CA GLY A 32 42.07 -35.16 5.84
C GLY A 32 41.16 -34.23 5.03
N PRO A 33 41.70 -33.24 4.30
CA PRO A 33 40.89 -32.49 3.34
C PRO A 33 40.19 -33.49 2.42
N LEU A 34 38.84 -33.44 2.38
CA LEU A 34 38.05 -34.24 1.46
C LEU A 34 38.63 -34.04 0.07
N LYS A 35 39.08 -35.12 -0.58
CA LYS A 35 39.49 -35.05 -1.98
C LYS A 35 38.28 -34.61 -2.78
N VAL A 36 38.33 -33.38 -3.30
CA VAL A 36 37.20 -32.78 -4.03
C VAL A 36 37.16 -33.27 -5.49
N SER A 37 38.25 -33.84 -6.01
CA SER A 37 38.27 -34.53 -7.30
C SER A 37 39.24 -35.71 -7.27
N GLU A 38 38.76 -36.89 -7.62
CA GLU A 38 39.58 -38.01 -8.08
C GLU A 38 39.49 -38.08 -9.61
N ASP A 39 40.49 -38.64 -10.29
CA ASP A 39 40.54 -38.69 -11.76
C ASP A 39 39.33 -39.44 -12.38
N ASP A 40 38.60 -40.21 -11.57
CA ASP A 40 37.36 -40.93 -11.92
C ASP A 40 36.13 -40.44 -11.13
N PHE A 41 36.12 -39.20 -10.62
CA PHE A 41 34.98 -38.67 -9.88
C PHE A 41 33.78 -38.45 -10.81
N SER A 42 32.67 -39.11 -10.50
CA SER A 42 31.36 -38.80 -11.06
C SER A 42 30.35 -38.70 -9.92
N TYR A 43 29.61 -37.59 -9.88
CA TYR A 43 28.52 -37.38 -8.94
C TYR A 43 27.23 -37.12 -9.72
N ASP A 44 26.26 -37.99 -9.52
CA ASP A 44 24.87 -37.80 -9.93
C ASP A 44 24.01 -37.72 -8.68
N GLY A 45 23.27 -36.63 -8.51
CA GLY A 45 22.41 -36.44 -7.36
C GLY A 45 21.60 -35.16 -7.40
N ASP A 46 20.96 -34.86 -6.29
CA ASP A 46 20.11 -33.67 -6.15
C ASP A 46 20.86 -32.53 -5.46
N GLY A 47 20.69 -31.33 -5.99
CA GLY A 47 21.21 -30.09 -5.45
C GLY A 47 20.27 -29.43 -4.46
N PHE A 48 20.73 -28.34 -3.85
CA PHE A 48 19.98 -27.59 -2.86
C PHE A 48 19.79 -26.13 -3.27
N PHE A 49 18.63 -25.56 -2.96
CA PHE A 49 18.35 -24.13 -3.05
C PHE A 49 17.81 -23.61 -1.73
N ALA A 50 18.26 -22.42 -1.32
CA ALA A 50 17.90 -21.88 -0.02
C ALA A 50 16.61 -21.06 -0.04
N TYR A 51 16.23 -20.47 -1.18
CA TYR A 51 15.01 -19.68 -1.28
C TYR A 51 14.29 -19.92 -2.61
N ALA A 52 12.96 -19.81 -2.54
CA ALA A 52 12.10 -19.73 -3.69
C ALA A 52 10.98 -18.73 -3.42
N ARG A 53 10.62 -17.93 -4.43
CA ARG A 53 9.51 -16.97 -4.38
C ARG A 53 8.63 -17.14 -5.60
N LEU A 54 7.32 -17.12 -5.40
CA LEU A 54 6.30 -17.09 -6.44
C LEU A 54 5.86 -15.65 -6.67
N ASP A 55 5.83 -15.21 -7.92
CA ASP A 55 5.29 -13.90 -8.27
C ASP A 55 4.65 -13.93 -9.66
N SER A 56 3.53 -13.23 -9.83
CA SER A 56 2.94 -12.94 -11.16
C SER A 56 3.27 -11.53 -11.64
N GLY A 57 3.97 -10.73 -10.83
CA GLY A 57 4.25 -9.32 -11.06
C GLY A 57 3.04 -8.41 -10.82
N LYS A 58 2.02 -8.90 -10.10
CA LYS A 58 0.75 -8.22 -9.84
C LYS A 58 0.39 -8.27 -8.36
N THR A 59 -0.32 -7.25 -7.89
CA THR A 59 -0.87 -7.21 -6.52
C THR A 59 -1.88 -8.31 -6.27
N ILE A 60 -2.68 -8.64 -7.29
CA ILE A 60 -3.66 -9.72 -7.27
C ILE A 60 -3.22 -10.75 -8.30
N HIS A 61 -2.91 -11.96 -7.86
CA HIS A 61 -2.52 -13.05 -8.73
C HIS A 61 -3.76 -13.75 -9.28
N LEU A 62 -3.93 -13.76 -10.60
CA LEU A 62 -5.03 -14.46 -11.24
C LEU A 62 -4.62 -15.90 -11.56
N SER A 63 -5.59 -16.81 -11.51
CA SER A 63 -5.40 -18.21 -11.94
C SER A 63 -4.98 -18.36 -13.41
N LYS A 64 -5.16 -17.33 -14.23
CA LYS A 64 -4.78 -17.28 -15.65
C LYS A 64 -3.47 -16.51 -15.89
N ASP A 65 -2.84 -15.97 -14.85
CA ASP A 65 -1.58 -15.24 -14.98
C ASP A 65 -0.44 -16.17 -15.36
N THR A 66 0.57 -15.61 -16.02
CA THR A 66 1.88 -16.24 -16.08
C THR A 66 2.56 -16.09 -14.73
N LEU A 67 3.02 -17.22 -14.17
CA LEU A 67 3.71 -17.24 -12.90
C LEU A 67 5.21 -17.38 -13.09
N TYR A 68 5.97 -16.68 -12.26
CA TYR A 68 7.41 -16.76 -12.19
C TYR A 68 7.80 -17.36 -10.85
N LEU A 69 8.76 -18.29 -10.91
CA LEU A 69 9.39 -18.89 -9.75
C LEU A 69 10.83 -18.38 -9.69
N ASP A 70 11.09 -17.47 -8.77
CA ASP A 70 12.43 -16.96 -8.50
C ASP A 70 13.11 -17.89 -7.50
N MET A 71 14.14 -18.58 -7.94
CA MET A 71 14.96 -19.45 -7.11
C MET A 71 16.34 -18.83 -6.93
N GLY A 72 16.90 -18.94 -5.73
CA GLY A 72 18.28 -18.52 -5.58
C GLY A 72 18.98 -19.04 -4.34
N LYS A 73 20.23 -18.59 -4.20
CA LYS A 73 21.25 -19.29 -3.40
C LYS A 73 21.24 -20.80 -3.71
N MET A 74 21.29 -21.11 -5.00
CA MET A 74 21.40 -22.49 -5.47
C MET A 74 22.85 -22.94 -5.28
N TYR A 75 23.02 -24.03 -4.54
CA TYR A 75 24.31 -24.65 -4.31
C TYR A 75 24.51 -25.77 -5.31
N THR A 76 25.52 -25.59 -6.16
CA THR A 76 25.97 -26.63 -7.09
C THR A 76 27.45 -26.91 -6.88
N PHE A 77 27.87 -28.16 -7.09
CA PHE A 77 29.26 -28.61 -6.89
C PHE A 77 30.27 -27.94 -7.85
N SER A 78 29.80 -27.43 -8.99
CA SER A 78 30.61 -26.65 -9.94
C SER A 78 29.72 -25.77 -10.83
N ASN A 79 30.35 -24.91 -11.65
CA ASN A 79 29.69 -24.11 -12.70
C ASN A 79 29.19 -24.92 -13.92
N CYS A 80 29.50 -26.21 -14.01
CA CYS A 80 29.02 -27.07 -15.07
C CYS A 80 28.09 -28.18 -14.55
N ALA A 81 28.01 -28.33 -13.22
CA ALA A 81 27.33 -29.47 -12.63
C ALA A 81 25.80 -29.41 -12.63
N LEU A 82 25.17 -28.28 -12.98
CA LEU A 82 23.71 -28.21 -13.04
C LEU A 82 23.24 -28.80 -14.37
N LYS A 83 22.56 -29.95 -14.32
CA LYS A 83 22.05 -30.63 -15.52
C LYS A 83 20.66 -30.12 -15.88
N ASP A 84 19.76 -30.08 -14.92
CA ASP A 84 18.36 -29.69 -15.14
C ASP A 84 17.71 -29.17 -13.85
N ILE A 85 16.62 -28.42 -13.99
CA ILE A 85 15.73 -28.05 -12.90
C ILE A 85 14.35 -28.64 -13.20
N ASN A 86 14.06 -29.75 -12.53
CA ASN A 86 12.81 -30.47 -12.69
C ASN A 86 11.73 -29.88 -11.77
N LEU A 87 10.57 -29.52 -12.32
CA LEU A 87 9.43 -29.05 -11.54
C LEU A 87 8.42 -30.17 -11.39
N SER A 88 8.24 -30.66 -10.15
CA SER A 88 7.17 -31.60 -9.83
C SER A 88 5.96 -30.85 -9.28
N PHE A 89 4.77 -31.26 -9.75
CA PHE A 89 3.50 -30.65 -9.39
C PHE A 89 2.63 -31.67 -8.69
N ASN A 90 2.15 -31.34 -7.48
CA ASN A 90 1.22 -32.19 -6.75
C ASN A 90 0.04 -31.35 -6.24
N LYS A 91 -1.18 -31.75 -6.56
CA LYS A 91 -2.39 -31.05 -6.12
C LYS A 91 -3.04 -31.80 -4.96
N VAL A 92 -3.21 -31.11 -3.85
CA VAL A 92 -3.95 -31.59 -2.68
C VAL A 92 -5.06 -30.58 -2.40
N ASP A 93 -6.32 -31.01 -2.54
CA ASP A 93 -7.50 -30.15 -2.42
C ASP A 93 -7.44 -28.93 -3.35
N SER A 94 -7.44 -27.72 -2.76
CA SER A 94 -7.31 -26.43 -3.46
C SER A 94 -5.87 -25.90 -3.48
N VAL A 95 -4.88 -26.69 -3.07
CA VAL A 95 -3.48 -26.28 -2.98
C VAL A 95 -2.65 -27.03 -4.02
N LEU A 96 -1.98 -26.27 -4.89
CA LEU A 96 -0.97 -26.81 -5.81
C LEU A 96 0.41 -26.65 -5.19
N TRP A 97 1.07 -27.78 -4.93
CA TRP A 97 2.45 -27.83 -4.49
C TRP A 97 3.38 -27.91 -5.68
N ILE A 98 4.37 -27.04 -5.68
CA ILE A 98 5.49 -27.04 -6.62
C ILE A 98 6.73 -27.46 -5.81
N ALA A 99 7.36 -28.55 -6.22
CA ALA A 99 8.61 -29.02 -5.64
C ALA A 99 9.68 -29.07 -6.75
N PRO A 100 10.50 -28.02 -6.86
CA PRO A 100 11.66 -28.00 -7.73
C PRO A 100 12.74 -28.95 -7.23
N THR A 101 13.34 -29.72 -8.13
CA THR A 101 14.49 -30.58 -7.86
C THR A 101 15.63 -30.16 -8.79
N LEU A 102 16.78 -29.83 -8.20
CA LEU A 102 17.98 -29.48 -8.96
C LEU A 102 18.75 -30.76 -9.29
N SER A 103 18.75 -31.21 -10.53
CA SER A 103 19.53 -32.38 -10.92
C SER A 103 20.98 -31.97 -11.19
N ILE A 104 21.91 -32.55 -10.43
CA ILE A 104 23.34 -32.29 -10.53
C ILE A 104 24.03 -33.48 -11.20
N HIS A 105 24.88 -33.20 -12.18
CA HIS A 105 25.81 -34.17 -12.76
C HIS A 105 27.20 -33.53 -12.84
N ALA A 106 28.18 -34.06 -12.11
CA ALA A 106 29.56 -33.61 -12.14
C ALA A 106 30.50 -34.75 -12.54
N THR A 107 31.56 -34.41 -13.28
CA THR A 107 32.63 -35.31 -13.71
C THR A 107 34.00 -34.81 -13.25
N ALA A 108 35.05 -35.60 -13.42
CA ALA A 108 36.42 -35.23 -13.08
C ALA A 108 36.95 -34.01 -13.87
N GLU A 109 36.33 -33.68 -15.01
CA GLU A 109 36.65 -32.47 -15.78
C GLU A 109 36.06 -31.19 -15.19
N ASP A 110 35.04 -31.32 -14.32
CA ASP A 110 34.37 -30.19 -13.70
C ASP A 110 35.17 -29.70 -12.50
N CYS A 111 35.58 -28.42 -12.50
CA CYS A 111 36.31 -27.84 -11.38
C CYS A 111 35.48 -27.95 -10.09
N ALA A 112 35.95 -28.78 -9.16
CA ALA A 112 35.25 -29.01 -7.91
C ALA A 112 35.44 -27.82 -6.96
N ALA A 113 34.48 -26.90 -6.98
CA ALA A 113 34.42 -25.77 -6.07
C ALA A 113 32.96 -25.43 -5.78
N PRO A 114 32.56 -25.27 -4.51
CA PRO A 114 31.20 -24.85 -4.18
C PRO A 114 30.95 -23.48 -4.82
N PHE A 115 30.06 -23.44 -5.80
CA PHE A 115 29.68 -22.21 -6.48
C PHE A 115 28.25 -21.84 -6.12
N TYR A 116 28.07 -20.58 -5.72
CA TYR A 116 26.75 -19.97 -5.74
C TYR A 116 26.43 -19.59 -7.17
N ARG A 117 25.42 -20.24 -7.73
CA ARG A 117 24.87 -19.82 -9.01
C ARG A 117 24.16 -18.46 -8.85
N PRO A 118 24.14 -17.63 -9.90
CA PRO A 118 23.25 -16.49 -9.95
C PRO A 118 21.79 -16.97 -9.82
N ASP A 119 20.99 -16.12 -9.18
CA ASP A 119 19.56 -16.35 -9.01
C ASP A 119 18.89 -16.61 -10.37
N THR A 120 17.94 -17.55 -10.38
CA THR A 120 17.30 -18.05 -11.60
C THR A 120 15.80 -17.87 -11.49
N THR A 121 15.21 -17.23 -12.51
CA THR A 121 13.77 -17.06 -12.64
C THR A 121 13.23 -18.05 -13.66
N LEU A 122 12.35 -18.94 -13.21
CA LEU A 122 11.66 -19.88 -14.08
C LEU A 122 10.28 -19.33 -14.44
N LYS A 123 10.03 -19.13 -15.73
CA LYS A 123 8.70 -18.81 -16.24
C LYS A 123 7.87 -20.08 -16.30
N MET A 124 6.87 -20.20 -15.43
CA MET A 124 6.00 -21.36 -15.36
C MET A 124 4.80 -21.18 -16.28
N GLN A 125 4.56 -22.18 -17.14
CA GLN A 125 3.35 -22.27 -17.96
C GLN A 125 2.51 -23.43 -17.44
N LEU A 126 1.59 -23.13 -16.52
CA LEU A 126 0.66 -24.11 -15.98
C LEU A 126 -0.55 -24.23 -16.92
N THR A 127 -0.95 -25.45 -17.23
CA THR A 127 -2.14 -25.68 -18.07
C THR A 127 -3.41 -25.37 -17.30
N SER A 128 -4.50 -25.06 -18.01
CA SER A 128 -5.81 -24.84 -17.39
C SER A 128 -6.29 -26.04 -16.56
N GLU A 129 -5.91 -27.27 -16.95
CA GLU A 129 -6.21 -28.48 -16.19
C GLU A 129 -5.46 -28.53 -14.85
N GLN A 130 -4.17 -28.18 -14.83
CA GLN A 130 -3.37 -28.11 -13.60
C GLN A 130 -3.91 -27.04 -12.63
N MET A 131 -4.47 -25.96 -13.17
CA MET A 131 -4.98 -24.81 -12.40
C MET A 131 -6.45 -24.96 -11.96
N LYS A 132 -7.17 -25.95 -12.48
CA LYS A 132 -8.59 -26.15 -12.18
C LYS A 132 -8.79 -26.38 -10.68
N GLY A 133 -9.57 -25.53 -10.02
CA GLY A 133 -9.86 -25.62 -8.59
C GLY A 133 -8.68 -25.30 -7.66
N VAL A 134 -7.55 -24.81 -8.17
CA VAL A 134 -6.42 -24.35 -7.35
C VAL A 134 -6.70 -22.94 -6.83
N GLY A 135 -6.75 -22.76 -5.51
CA GLY A 135 -6.90 -21.44 -4.87
C GLY A 135 -5.58 -20.92 -4.29
N VAL A 136 -4.62 -21.80 -4.02
CA VAL A 136 -3.31 -21.44 -3.46
C VAL A 136 -2.23 -22.26 -4.16
N ILE A 137 -1.12 -21.61 -4.50
CA ILE A 137 0.10 -22.30 -4.93
C ILE A 137 1.12 -22.16 -3.82
N LYS A 138 1.79 -23.27 -3.48
CA LYS A 138 2.88 -23.31 -2.51
C LYS A 138 4.12 -23.89 -3.17
N VAL A 139 5.27 -23.30 -2.88
CA VAL A 139 6.57 -23.90 -3.23
C VAL A 139 7.16 -24.52 -1.98
N LYS A 140 7.72 -25.71 -2.12
CA LYS A 140 8.47 -26.40 -1.06
C LYS A 140 9.83 -26.85 -1.55
N ASN A 141 10.72 -27.15 -0.60
CA ASN A 141 11.93 -27.93 -0.85
C ASN A 141 11.77 -29.37 -0.30
N ASP A 142 12.84 -30.15 -0.37
CA ASP A 142 12.89 -31.56 0.07
C ASP A 142 12.55 -31.78 1.56
N ALA A 143 12.45 -30.73 2.36
CA ALA A 143 12.13 -30.80 3.79
C ALA A 143 10.63 -30.64 4.12
N ASP A 144 9.74 -30.74 3.12
CA ASP A 144 8.27 -30.53 3.24
C ASP A 144 7.84 -29.17 3.82
N THR A 145 8.78 -28.23 3.98
CA THR A 145 8.51 -26.87 4.41
C THR A 145 8.14 -25.99 3.22
N ALA A 146 7.01 -25.30 3.34
CA ALA A 146 6.61 -24.28 2.37
C ALA A 146 7.57 -23.08 2.47
N LEU A 147 8.22 -22.75 1.36
CA LEU A 147 9.11 -21.61 1.24
C LEU A 147 8.34 -20.33 0.92
N ASP A 148 7.30 -20.45 0.08
CA ASP A 148 6.44 -19.35 -0.30
C ASP A 148 5.06 -19.84 -0.70
N SER A 149 4.08 -18.93 -0.67
CA SER A 149 2.72 -19.21 -1.12
C SER A 149 2.05 -17.98 -1.70
N ILE A 150 1.33 -18.17 -2.81
CA ILE A 150 0.46 -17.14 -3.39
C ILE A 150 -0.98 -17.62 -3.43
N ILE A 151 -1.90 -16.72 -3.16
CA ILE A 151 -3.34 -16.93 -3.32
C ILE A 151 -3.73 -16.53 -4.73
N LEU A 152 -4.48 -17.39 -5.41
CA LEU A 152 -4.99 -17.15 -6.75
C LEU A 152 -6.46 -16.75 -6.70
N ARG A 153 -6.80 -15.72 -7.45
CA ARG A 153 -8.18 -15.26 -7.66
C ARG A 153 -8.66 -15.64 -9.06
N ARG A 154 -9.97 -15.79 -9.24
CA ARG A 154 -10.62 -16.04 -10.54
C ARG A 154 -11.50 -14.86 -10.92
N GLY A 155 -11.33 -14.39 -12.14
CA GLY A 155 -12.02 -13.20 -12.63
C GLY A 155 -11.19 -12.44 -13.64
N ASN A 156 -11.51 -11.16 -13.78
CA ASN A 156 -10.80 -10.25 -14.66
C ASN A 156 -10.40 -8.98 -13.91
N ILE A 157 -9.38 -8.32 -14.45
CA ILE A 157 -8.95 -7.02 -13.97
C ILE A 157 -9.22 -6.02 -15.08
N LYS A 158 -10.01 -4.99 -14.78
CA LYS A 158 -10.36 -3.93 -15.72
C LYS A 158 -9.82 -2.60 -15.24
N LYS A 159 -9.02 -1.97 -16.09
CA LYS A 159 -8.53 -0.61 -15.87
C LYS A 159 -9.45 0.39 -16.57
N ASP A 160 -9.99 1.31 -15.79
CA ASP A 160 -10.88 2.37 -16.26
C ASP A 160 -10.32 3.74 -15.88
N THR A 161 -10.57 4.73 -16.74
CA THR A 161 -10.30 6.15 -16.48
C THR A 161 -11.58 6.92 -16.67
N PHE A 162 -11.97 7.71 -15.68
CA PHE A 162 -13.17 8.53 -15.73
C PHE A 162 -12.97 9.83 -14.94
N TYR A 163 -13.97 10.71 -15.05
CA TYR A 163 -13.93 12.02 -14.42
C TYR A 163 -15.16 12.22 -13.55
N VAL A 164 -14.96 12.76 -12.36
CA VAL A 164 -16.05 13.21 -11.48
C VAL A 164 -15.90 14.71 -11.28
N TYR A 165 -17.00 15.44 -11.49
CA TYR A 165 -17.06 16.87 -11.22
C TYR A 165 -17.46 17.10 -9.77
N LEU A 166 -16.70 17.96 -9.07
CA LEU A 166 -17.05 18.41 -7.72
C LEU A 166 -17.58 19.84 -7.83
N ASP A 167 -18.89 19.99 -7.66
CA ASP A 167 -19.54 21.30 -7.68
C ASP A 167 -19.16 22.15 -6.45
N SER A 168 -19.34 23.46 -6.55
CA SER A 168 -19.23 24.46 -5.49
C SER A 168 -19.98 24.10 -4.20
N SER A 169 -21.08 23.34 -4.26
CA SER A 169 -21.75 22.80 -3.07
C SER A 169 -20.84 21.98 -2.16
N PHE A 170 -19.79 21.32 -2.69
CA PHE A 170 -18.79 20.62 -1.88
C PHE A 170 -17.88 21.54 -1.05
N ALA A 171 -17.89 22.84 -1.32
CA ALA A 171 -17.23 23.84 -0.48
C ALA A 171 -18.13 24.38 0.63
N ASP A 172 -19.45 24.14 0.60
CA ASP A 172 -20.38 24.63 1.61
C ASP A 172 -20.35 23.73 2.86
N PRO A 173 -19.82 24.21 4.00
CA PRO A 173 -19.77 23.43 5.22
C PRO A 173 -21.14 23.06 5.80
N HIS A 174 -22.18 23.84 5.51
CA HIS A 174 -23.53 23.60 6.00
C HIS A 174 -24.27 22.52 5.20
N ALA A 175 -23.71 22.12 4.05
CA ALA A 175 -24.29 21.08 3.20
C ALA A 175 -23.82 19.67 3.58
N TYR A 176 -22.88 19.52 4.52
CA TYR A 176 -22.37 18.21 4.92
C TYR A 176 -23.36 17.44 5.82
N PRO A 177 -23.45 16.09 5.70
CA PRO A 177 -22.76 15.27 4.72
C PRO A 177 -23.35 15.43 3.32
N LEU A 178 -22.46 15.60 2.34
CA LEU A 178 -22.82 15.85 0.94
C LEU A 178 -22.21 14.77 0.05
N ARG A 179 -22.96 14.27 -0.92
CA ARG A 179 -22.46 13.30 -1.89
C ARG A 179 -22.85 13.61 -3.33
N THR A 180 -22.10 13.09 -4.30
CA THR A 180 -22.55 13.07 -5.70
C THR A 180 -23.61 11.99 -5.91
N LYS A 181 -24.28 12.03 -7.07
CA LYS A 181 -25.20 10.95 -7.47
C LYS A 181 -24.47 9.62 -7.61
N ASP A 182 -25.09 8.58 -7.08
CA ASP A 182 -24.65 7.19 -7.17
C ASP A 182 -25.30 6.45 -8.34
N GLN A 183 -26.30 7.06 -8.99
CA GLN A 183 -26.91 6.54 -10.20
C GLN A 183 -26.97 7.59 -11.29
N LYS A 184 -26.57 7.20 -12.51
CA LYS A 184 -26.69 8.02 -13.72
C LYS A 184 -27.29 7.18 -14.84
N ASN A 185 -28.43 7.61 -15.38
CA ASN A 185 -29.18 6.89 -16.41
C ASN A 185 -29.50 5.42 -15.99
N GLY A 186 -29.88 5.22 -14.73
CA GLY A 186 -30.22 3.90 -14.19
C GLY A 186 -29.04 2.96 -13.97
N LYS A 187 -27.80 3.44 -14.06
CA LYS A 187 -26.59 2.66 -13.78
C LYS A 187 -25.89 3.20 -12.54
N ASP A 188 -25.42 2.30 -11.69
CA ASP A 188 -24.58 2.69 -10.55
C ASP A 188 -23.27 3.32 -11.06
N VAL A 189 -22.91 4.45 -10.45
CA VAL A 189 -21.69 5.20 -10.76
C VAL A 189 -20.95 5.52 -9.46
N PRO A 190 -19.63 5.71 -9.53
CA PRO A 190 -18.85 6.13 -8.37
C PRO A 190 -19.33 7.46 -7.80
N THR A 191 -19.29 7.55 -6.49
CA THR A 191 -19.75 8.69 -5.72
C THR A 191 -18.64 9.31 -4.89
N ILE A 192 -18.58 10.63 -4.83
CA ILE A 192 -17.74 11.35 -3.87
C ILE A 192 -18.61 11.76 -2.70
N LEU A 193 -18.21 11.40 -1.49
CA LEU A 193 -18.85 11.75 -0.22
C LEU A 193 -17.93 12.68 0.57
N ARG A 194 -18.46 13.76 1.10
CA ARG A 194 -17.75 14.68 1.98
C ARG A 194 -18.45 14.76 3.32
N VAL A 195 -17.68 14.58 4.38
CA VAL A 195 -18.17 14.43 5.76
C VAL A 195 -17.50 15.48 6.64
N LEU A 196 -18.27 16.06 7.56
CA LEU A 196 -17.74 16.89 8.64
C LEU A 196 -17.24 15.97 9.76
N ASP A 197 -15.93 15.98 9.99
CA ASP A 197 -15.30 15.13 11.01
C ASP A 197 -15.33 15.79 12.38
N SER A 198 -14.99 17.09 12.43
CA SER A 198 -14.97 17.86 13.68
C SER A 198 -15.02 19.37 13.46
N LEU A 199 -15.36 20.07 14.53
CA LEU A 199 -15.34 21.53 14.62
C LEU A 199 -14.36 21.94 15.71
N THR A 200 -13.38 22.76 15.36
CA THR A 200 -12.45 23.33 16.32
C THR A 200 -12.82 24.79 16.56
N PRO A 201 -13.38 25.14 17.73
CA PRO A 201 -13.64 26.53 18.06
C PRO A 201 -12.30 27.28 18.18
N ARG A 202 -12.26 28.52 17.69
CA ARG A 202 -11.13 29.42 17.85
C ARG A 202 -11.62 30.83 18.13
N VAL A 203 -10.73 31.66 18.67
CA VAL A 203 -10.99 33.08 18.89
C VAL A 203 -10.00 33.86 18.06
N PHE A 204 -10.51 34.87 17.36
CA PHE A 204 -9.71 35.80 16.58
C PHE A 204 -9.71 37.16 17.28
N TYR A 205 -8.52 37.77 17.36
CA TYR A 205 -8.31 39.07 17.95
C TYR A 205 -8.22 40.15 16.87
N TRP A 206 -8.92 41.26 17.08
CA TRP A 206 -8.88 42.42 16.19
C TRP A 206 -8.99 43.75 16.90
N ARG A 207 -8.59 44.82 16.23
CA ARG A 207 -8.84 46.19 16.67
C ARG A 207 -9.38 47.00 15.49
N THR A 208 -10.28 47.93 15.80
CA THR A 208 -10.66 48.97 14.84
C THR A 208 -9.46 49.88 14.57
N MET A 209 -9.28 50.24 13.32
CA MET A 209 -8.31 51.23 12.87
C MET A 209 -9.07 52.44 12.34
N LYS A 210 -8.64 53.65 12.73
CA LYS A 210 -9.29 54.86 12.25
C LYS A 210 -9.04 55.03 10.74
N SER A 211 -10.10 55.30 10.00
CA SER A 211 -10.02 55.66 8.58
C SER A 211 -10.61 57.05 8.37
N THR A 212 -9.95 57.84 7.52
CA THR A 212 -10.37 59.21 7.20
C THR A 212 -10.60 59.31 5.71
N CYS A 213 -11.73 59.90 5.31
CA CYS A 213 -11.99 60.17 3.90
C CYS A 213 -11.24 61.44 3.46
N THR A 214 -10.37 61.30 2.46
CA THR A 214 -9.60 62.43 1.90
C THR A 214 -10.42 63.27 0.92
N HIS A 215 -11.45 62.69 0.31
CA HIS A 215 -12.32 63.36 -0.65
C HIS A 215 -13.75 62.89 -0.49
N ARG A 216 -14.56 63.69 0.22
CA ARG A 216 -15.99 63.44 0.38
C ARG A 216 -16.68 63.78 -0.93
N VAL A 217 -17.48 62.85 -1.43
CA VAL A 217 -18.23 63.03 -2.69
C VAL A 217 -19.61 63.59 -2.41
N ASP A 218 -20.29 63.08 -1.38
CA ASP A 218 -21.60 63.53 -0.95
C ASP A 218 -21.61 63.97 0.53
N VAL A 219 -22.55 64.85 0.89
CA VAL A 219 -22.81 65.24 2.29
C VAL A 219 -23.96 64.39 2.81
N CYS A 220 -23.68 63.49 3.74
CA CYS A 220 -24.72 62.73 4.45
C CYS A 220 -25.19 63.55 5.67
N ASP A 221 -26.50 63.59 5.91
CA ASP A 221 -27.06 64.13 7.16
C ASP A 221 -26.78 63.19 8.36
N GLU A 222 -26.81 61.88 8.12
CA GLU A 222 -26.46 60.84 9.08
C GLU A 222 -25.52 59.79 8.47
N THR A 223 -24.60 59.26 9.28
CA THR A 223 -23.60 58.26 8.84
C THR A 223 -23.61 57.03 9.73
N ASN A 224 -23.49 55.87 9.10
CA ASN A 224 -23.34 54.58 9.78
C ASN A 224 -21.91 54.08 9.64
N ALA A 225 -21.35 53.55 10.73
CA ALA A 225 -20.04 52.92 10.69
C ALA A 225 -20.14 51.56 9.98
N ASP A 226 -19.28 51.35 8.99
CA ASP A 226 -19.14 50.09 8.26
C ASP A 226 -17.73 49.55 8.43
N THR A 227 -17.62 48.33 8.96
CA THR A 227 -16.35 47.67 9.25
C THR A 227 -16.03 46.68 8.14
N ILE A 228 -14.96 46.94 7.38
CA ILE A 228 -14.51 46.04 6.31
C ILE A 228 -13.59 45.00 6.91
N TYR A 229 -14.17 43.87 7.28
CA TYR A 229 -13.47 42.67 7.69
C TYR A 229 -12.63 42.11 6.52
N PRO A 230 -11.28 41.99 6.60
CA PRO A 230 -10.50 41.33 5.56
C PRO A 230 -10.97 39.90 5.27
N THR A 231 -10.73 39.47 4.04
CA THR A 231 -11.15 38.15 3.54
C THR A 231 -10.30 37.00 4.08
N SER A 232 -9.14 37.29 4.68
CA SER A 232 -8.27 36.32 5.34
C SER A 232 -7.62 36.91 6.58
N TRP A 233 -7.29 36.05 7.56
CA TRP A 233 -6.85 36.45 8.89
C TRP A 233 -5.68 35.61 9.36
N LYS A 234 -4.74 36.24 10.06
CA LYS A 234 -3.65 35.52 10.72
C LYS A 234 -4.02 35.27 12.18
N ILE A 235 -4.08 34.00 12.59
CA ILE A 235 -4.50 33.60 13.94
C ILE A 235 -3.52 34.05 15.04
N ASN A 236 -2.26 34.21 14.68
CA ASN A 236 -1.20 34.64 15.59
C ASN A 236 -1.04 36.17 15.65
N ASP A 237 -1.95 36.93 15.02
CA ASP A 237 -1.85 38.38 14.93
C ASP A 237 -3.18 39.04 15.29
N THR A 238 -3.09 40.25 15.80
CA THR A 238 -4.26 41.10 16.02
C THR A 238 -4.53 41.87 14.74
N ASN A 239 -5.60 41.53 14.04
CA ASN A 239 -5.83 42.13 12.72
C ASN A 239 -6.46 43.52 12.87
N LEU A 240 -6.04 44.44 11.99
CA LEU A 240 -6.55 45.81 11.96
C LEU A 240 -7.73 45.88 11.01
N VAL A 241 -8.88 46.34 11.52
CA VAL A 241 -10.12 46.46 10.75
C VAL A 241 -10.42 47.94 10.55
N PRO A 242 -10.32 48.49 9.32
CA PRO A 242 -10.66 49.88 9.07
C PRO A 242 -12.15 50.12 9.32
N VAL A 243 -12.47 51.27 9.91
CA VAL A 243 -13.85 51.73 10.12
C VAL A 243 -14.15 52.79 9.08
N HIS A 244 -14.91 52.41 8.06
CA HIS A 244 -15.44 53.33 7.08
C HIS A 244 -16.80 53.83 7.54
N TYR A 245 -17.32 54.83 6.84
CA TYR A 245 -18.65 55.38 7.09
C TYR A 245 -19.44 55.40 5.78
N SER A 246 -20.71 55.03 5.84
CA SER A 246 -21.69 55.12 4.76
C SER A 246 -22.81 56.08 5.16
N CYS A 247 -23.53 56.67 4.20
CA CYS A 247 -24.73 57.46 4.53
C CYS A 247 -25.82 56.51 5.07
N ALA A 248 -26.53 56.91 6.13
CA ALA A 248 -27.47 56.02 6.82
C ALA A 248 -28.76 55.75 6.03
N ASP A 249 -29.33 56.78 5.39
CA ASP A 249 -30.68 56.75 4.82
C ASP A 249 -30.78 57.35 3.40
N SER A 250 -29.74 57.21 2.58
CA SER A 250 -29.77 57.70 1.19
C SER A 250 -28.94 56.85 0.23
N GLU A 251 -29.20 56.96 -1.08
CA GLU A 251 -28.37 56.38 -2.14
C GLU A 251 -26.99 57.07 -2.29
N LEU A 252 -26.72 58.07 -1.44
CA LEU A 252 -25.49 58.85 -1.47
C LEU A 252 -24.34 58.07 -0.82
N THR A 253 -23.11 58.35 -1.28
CA THR A 253 -21.91 57.67 -0.79
C THR A 253 -21.01 58.65 -0.05
N TYR A 254 -20.77 58.40 1.25
CA TYR A 254 -19.94 59.27 2.09
C TYR A 254 -18.51 59.46 1.54
N CYS A 255 -17.90 58.40 1.02
CA CYS A 255 -16.56 58.43 0.44
C CYS A 255 -16.39 57.33 -0.61
N ILE A 256 -15.72 57.63 -1.71
CA ILE A 256 -15.35 56.59 -2.68
C ILE A 256 -14.27 55.68 -2.10
N ASN A 257 -14.34 54.38 -2.41
CA ASN A 257 -13.47 53.35 -1.82
C ASN A 257 -11.96 53.65 -1.93
N SER A 258 -11.52 54.32 -3.01
CA SER A 258 -10.10 54.65 -3.25
C SER A 258 -9.59 55.88 -2.49
N LYS A 259 -10.44 56.56 -1.71
CA LYS A 259 -10.11 57.81 -1.01
C LYS A 259 -10.12 57.69 0.51
N TRP A 260 -10.21 56.48 1.02
CA TRP A 260 -9.99 56.18 2.43
C TRP A 260 -8.49 56.12 2.73
N GLU A 261 -8.05 56.92 3.70
CA GLU A 261 -6.73 56.82 4.29
C GLU A 261 -6.84 56.16 5.67
N ASN A 262 -6.08 55.10 5.85
CA ASN A 262 -6.08 54.28 7.06
C ASN A 262 -4.92 54.68 7.97
N ASP A 263 -5.22 55.03 9.22
CA ASP A 263 -4.23 55.39 10.22
C ASP A 263 -3.95 54.20 11.15
N SER A 264 -2.91 53.44 10.84
CA SER A 264 -2.48 52.28 11.63
C SER A 264 -1.90 52.63 13.01
N THR A 265 -1.75 53.93 13.33
CA THR A 265 -1.30 54.39 14.66
C THR A 265 -2.48 54.73 15.58
N ALA A 266 -3.66 55.00 15.03
CA ALA A 266 -4.89 55.31 15.77
C ALA A 266 -5.80 54.08 15.88
N LEU A 267 -5.53 53.24 16.90
CA LEU A 267 -6.18 51.94 17.10
C LEU A 267 -7.18 51.94 18.27
N GLY A 268 -8.26 51.18 18.12
CA GLY A 268 -9.21 50.88 19.17
C GLY A 268 -8.75 49.76 20.12
N LYS A 269 -9.66 49.33 21.01
CA LYS A 269 -9.41 48.20 21.93
C LYS A 269 -9.34 46.87 21.16
N VAL A 270 -8.63 45.88 21.73
CA VAL A 270 -8.72 44.51 21.23
C VAL A 270 -10.13 44.00 21.49
N GLN A 271 -10.70 43.38 20.47
CA GLN A 271 -11.95 42.67 20.53
C GLN A 271 -11.72 41.22 20.10
N ASP A 272 -12.50 40.35 20.71
CA ASP A 272 -12.49 38.92 20.46
C ASP A 272 -13.70 38.59 19.61
N ARG A 273 -13.49 37.82 18.54
CA ARG A 273 -14.60 37.30 17.75
C ARG A 273 -14.47 35.78 17.64
N PRO A 274 -15.51 35.03 18.03
CA PRO A 274 -15.50 33.58 17.90
C PRO A 274 -15.49 33.21 16.42
N ASP A 275 -14.76 32.15 16.12
CA ASP A 275 -14.64 31.57 14.79
C ASP A 275 -14.50 30.04 14.94
N THR A 276 -14.64 29.30 13.85
CA THR A 276 -14.63 27.83 13.89
C THR A 276 -13.94 27.27 12.66
N ILE A 277 -12.98 26.38 12.89
CA ILE A 277 -12.35 25.60 11.81
C ILE A 277 -13.17 24.33 11.62
N TRP A 278 -13.58 24.08 10.38
CA TRP A 278 -14.32 22.91 9.99
C TRP A 278 -13.35 21.89 9.40
N HIS A 279 -13.21 20.74 10.06
CA HIS A 279 -12.39 19.64 9.60
C HIS A 279 -13.28 18.64 8.87
N TYR A 280 -12.98 18.38 7.60
CA TYR A 280 -13.77 17.49 6.77
C TYR A 280 -12.88 16.47 6.04
N SER A 281 -13.46 15.30 5.78
CA SER A 281 -12.84 14.25 4.99
C SER A 281 -13.64 14.01 3.72
N THR A 282 -12.92 13.72 2.64
CA THR A 282 -13.53 13.41 1.35
C THR A 282 -13.21 11.97 0.98
N TYR A 283 -14.24 11.22 0.64
CA TYR A 283 -14.19 9.81 0.32
C TYR A 283 -14.69 9.57 -1.09
N TYR A 284 -13.96 8.75 -1.84
CA TYR A 284 -14.49 8.09 -3.01
C TYR A 284 -15.20 6.82 -2.57
N THR A 285 -16.39 6.58 -3.08
CA THR A 285 -17.27 5.49 -2.69
C THR A 285 -17.84 4.85 -3.95
N GLU A 286 -17.80 3.53 -4.05
CA GLU A 286 -18.34 2.83 -5.21
C GLU A 286 -18.87 1.45 -4.84
N LYS A 287 -20.08 1.15 -5.33
CA LYS A 287 -20.60 -0.20 -5.34
C LYS A 287 -19.81 -1.06 -6.33
N ILE A 288 -19.30 -2.18 -5.84
CA ILE A 288 -18.54 -3.15 -6.63
C ILE A 288 -19.23 -4.52 -6.57
N PRO A 289 -18.94 -5.41 -7.52
CA PRO A 289 -19.41 -6.80 -7.45
C PRO A 289 -18.94 -7.50 -6.16
N GLU A 290 -19.70 -8.49 -5.69
CA GLU A 290 -19.32 -9.28 -4.51
C GLU A 290 -17.96 -9.93 -4.70
N CYS A 291 -17.13 -9.93 -3.66
CA CYS A 291 -15.71 -10.34 -3.69
C CYS A 291 -14.77 -9.49 -4.58
N GLY A 292 -15.25 -8.41 -5.20
CA GLY A 292 -14.42 -7.48 -5.98
C GLY A 292 -13.46 -6.67 -5.10
N THR A 293 -12.39 -6.13 -5.69
CA THR A 293 -11.47 -5.24 -4.97
C THR A 293 -10.63 -4.40 -5.95
N TYR A 294 -9.99 -3.33 -5.48
CA TYR A 294 -9.06 -2.55 -6.30
C TYR A 294 -7.67 -3.18 -6.29
N SER A 295 -7.16 -3.49 -7.48
CA SER A 295 -5.75 -3.81 -7.71
C SER A 295 -4.87 -2.55 -7.64
N SER A 296 -5.40 -1.44 -8.16
CA SER A 296 -4.74 -0.14 -8.17
C SER A 296 -5.77 0.98 -8.19
N PHE A 297 -5.45 2.10 -7.53
CA PHE A 297 -6.28 3.30 -7.54
C PHE A 297 -5.37 4.53 -7.56
N ALA A 298 -5.65 5.46 -8.47
CA ALA A 298 -4.95 6.71 -8.59
C ALA A 298 -5.92 7.85 -8.92
N ILE A 299 -5.65 9.02 -8.36
CA ILE A 299 -6.43 10.23 -8.58
C ILE A 299 -5.48 11.36 -8.97
N SER A 300 -5.90 12.22 -9.90
CA SER A 300 -5.24 13.52 -10.09
C SER A 300 -5.52 14.43 -8.88
N ASN A 301 -4.80 15.55 -8.77
CA ASN A 301 -5.23 16.61 -7.85
C ASN A 301 -6.70 16.94 -8.09
N PHE A 302 -7.49 16.99 -7.01
CA PHE A 302 -8.90 17.34 -7.06
C PHE A 302 -9.10 18.68 -6.34
N THR A 303 -9.94 19.53 -6.92
CA THR A 303 -10.33 20.82 -6.36
C THR A 303 -11.83 21.01 -6.59
N VAL A 304 -12.49 21.70 -5.66
CA VAL A 304 -13.89 22.09 -5.83
C VAL A 304 -14.01 23.04 -7.02
N GLY A 305 -15.06 22.85 -7.82
CA GLY A 305 -15.30 23.57 -9.07
C GLY A 305 -14.64 22.94 -10.29
N ASN A 306 -13.91 21.83 -10.14
CA ASN A 306 -13.17 21.18 -11.22
C ASN A 306 -13.51 19.68 -11.37
N ARG A 307 -13.17 19.12 -12.54
CA ARG A 307 -13.23 17.68 -12.79
C ARG A 307 -11.96 17.00 -12.30
N ALA A 308 -12.10 16.06 -11.39
CA ALA A 308 -11.00 15.20 -10.97
C ALA A 308 -10.95 13.94 -11.85
N ARG A 309 -9.74 13.56 -12.27
CA ARG A 309 -9.50 12.33 -13.04
C ARG A 309 -9.22 11.19 -12.08
N PHE A 310 -9.96 10.10 -12.26
CA PHE A 310 -9.77 8.85 -11.53
C PHE A 310 -9.27 7.78 -12.49
N ILE A 311 -8.26 7.04 -12.07
CA ILE A 311 -7.74 5.86 -12.75
C ILE A 311 -7.83 4.72 -11.74
N ARG A 312 -8.69 3.75 -12.02
CA ARG A 312 -8.84 2.58 -11.16
C ARG A 312 -8.60 1.32 -11.95
N GLU A 313 -8.11 0.31 -11.26
CA GLU A 313 -8.00 -1.05 -11.74
C GLU A 313 -8.82 -1.94 -10.81
N LEU A 314 -10.01 -2.34 -11.27
CA LEU A 314 -10.98 -3.11 -10.49
C LEU A 314 -10.87 -4.58 -10.88
N PHE A 315 -10.66 -5.43 -9.88
CA PHE A 315 -10.84 -6.86 -10.00
C PHE A 315 -12.33 -7.20 -9.87
N THR A 316 -12.88 -7.84 -10.89
CA THR A 316 -14.24 -8.40 -10.88
C THR A 316 -14.13 -9.93 -10.90
N PRO A 317 -14.62 -10.60 -9.86
CA PRO A 317 -14.61 -12.05 -9.80
C PRO A 317 -15.54 -12.66 -10.84
N ASP A 318 -15.23 -13.88 -11.27
CA ASP A 318 -16.14 -14.70 -12.08
C ASP A 318 -16.94 -15.66 -11.19
N ASP A 319 -17.87 -16.40 -11.79
CA ASP A 319 -18.78 -17.33 -11.09
C ASP A 319 -18.04 -18.49 -10.38
N GLU A 320 -16.76 -18.71 -10.71
CA GLU A 320 -15.93 -19.74 -10.09
C GLU A 320 -15.22 -19.25 -8.81
N GLU A 321 -15.26 -17.96 -8.53
CA GLU A 321 -14.65 -17.38 -7.33
C GLU A 321 -15.52 -17.65 -6.09
N THR A 322 -15.00 -18.47 -5.18
CA THR A 322 -15.72 -18.91 -3.98
C THR A 322 -15.23 -18.23 -2.70
N PHE A 323 -14.18 -17.41 -2.78
CA PHE A 323 -13.52 -16.81 -1.62
C PHE A 323 -13.26 -15.31 -1.82
N CYS A 324 -13.94 -14.45 -1.06
CA CYS A 324 -13.76 -13.00 -1.16
C CYS A 324 -12.45 -12.48 -0.55
N GLY A 325 -11.75 -13.28 0.25
CA GLY A 325 -10.74 -12.75 1.18
C GLY A 325 -11.38 -12.17 2.44
N PRO A 326 -10.57 -11.85 3.46
CA PRO A 326 -11.06 -11.47 4.80
C PRO A 326 -11.60 -10.04 4.94
N ASN A 327 -11.56 -9.19 3.91
CA ASN A 327 -11.56 -7.72 4.09
C ASN A 327 -12.52 -6.95 3.16
N SER A 328 -13.68 -7.54 2.82
CA SER A 328 -14.69 -6.84 2.01
C SER A 328 -16.07 -6.97 2.62
N LYS A 329 -16.65 -5.84 3.06
CA LYS A 329 -18.11 -5.67 2.93
C LYS A 329 -18.50 -6.03 1.50
N LYS A 330 -19.55 -6.83 1.39
CA LYS A 330 -19.83 -7.70 0.23
C LYS A 330 -20.09 -6.97 -1.08
N ASP A 331 -20.14 -5.65 -1.15
CA ASP A 331 -20.56 -4.94 -2.36
C ASP A 331 -20.09 -3.48 -2.45
N TRP A 332 -19.21 -3.00 -1.57
CA TRP A 332 -18.83 -1.59 -1.56
C TRP A 332 -17.39 -1.33 -1.10
N MET A 333 -16.71 -0.48 -1.85
CA MET A 333 -15.38 0.05 -1.54
C MET A 333 -15.39 1.54 -1.22
N VAL A 334 -14.61 1.92 -0.20
CA VAL A 334 -14.41 3.30 0.22
C VAL A 334 -12.92 3.65 0.21
N TYR A 335 -12.56 4.72 -0.48
CA TYR A 335 -11.19 5.23 -0.57
C TYR A 335 -11.14 6.64 0.02
N SER A 336 -10.28 6.87 1.02
CA SER A 336 -10.04 8.19 1.60
C SER A 336 -9.17 9.02 0.67
N LEU A 337 -9.75 10.07 0.07
CA LEU A 337 -9.00 10.99 -0.78
C LEU A 337 -8.04 11.86 0.02
N SER A 338 -8.37 12.14 1.29
CA SER A 338 -7.52 12.92 2.19
C SER A 338 -6.29 12.13 2.64
N ALA A 339 -6.44 10.84 2.95
CA ALA A 339 -5.35 10.00 3.44
C ALA A 339 -4.59 9.26 2.32
N GLY A 340 -5.15 9.17 1.11
CA GLY A 340 -4.52 8.46 -0.01
C GLY A 340 -4.54 6.94 0.15
N GLY A 341 -5.61 6.39 0.72
CA GLY A 341 -5.69 4.95 1.01
C GLY A 341 -7.11 4.41 1.06
N MET A 342 -7.23 3.09 0.89
CA MET A 342 -8.46 2.34 1.10
C MET A 342 -8.85 2.35 2.58
N VAL A 343 -10.14 2.52 2.86
CA VAL A 343 -10.70 2.26 4.19
C VAL A 343 -11.08 0.79 4.23
N THR A 344 -10.41 0.01 5.06
CA THR A 344 -10.56 -1.45 5.15
C THR A 344 -11.28 -1.86 6.44
N ASP A 345 -11.83 -3.07 6.51
CA ASP A 345 -12.49 -3.56 7.73
C ASP A 345 -11.50 -3.66 8.91
N SER A 346 -10.20 -3.86 8.62
CA SER A 346 -9.11 -3.79 9.61
C SER A 346 -8.89 -2.40 10.22
N ASP A 347 -9.33 -1.33 9.56
CA ASP A 347 -9.23 0.05 10.08
C ASP A 347 -10.33 0.36 11.13
N SER A 348 -11.13 -0.66 11.48
CA SER A 348 -12.32 -0.68 12.34
C SER A 348 -13.62 -0.74 11.54
N VAL A 349 -14.32 -1.88 11.64
CA VAL A 349 -15.68 -2.11 11.10
C VAL A 349 -16.63 -0.95 11.41
N THR A 350 -16.47 -0.29 12.56
CA THR A 350 -17.29 0.86 12.97
C THR A 350 -17.14 2.07 12.04
N VAL A 351 -15.96 2.29 11.43
CA VAL A 351 -15.72 3.41 10.51
C VAL A 351 -16.47 3.18 9.20
N LEU A 352 -16.38 1.97 8.64
CA LEU A 352 -17.10 1.61 7.41
C LEU A 352 -18.63 1.55 7.61
N ASP A 353 -19.10 1.06 8.75
CA ASP A 353 -20.53 1.14 9.12
C ASP A 353 -21.01 2.58 9.21
N THR A 354 -20.23 3.44 9.86
CA THR A 354 -20.56 4.86 10.02
C THR A 354 -20.59 5.56 8.67
N LEU A 355 -19.59 5.33 7.79
CA LEU A 355 -19.55 5.94 6.46
C LEU A 355 -20.69 5.47 5.56
N SER A 356 -21.07 4.20 5.63
CA SER A 356 -22.23 3.69 4.89
C SER A 356 -23.53 4.35 5.35
N LYS A 357 -23.73 4.49 6.66
CA LYS A 357 -24.87 5.22 7.21
C LYS A 357 -24.87 6.69 6.77
N ILE A 358 -23.73 7.37 6.91
CA ILE A 358 -23.57 8.77 6.48
C ILE A 358 -23.88 8.93 5.00
N TRP A 359 -23.43 8.00 4.14
CA TRP A 359 -23.72 8.06 2.72
C TRP A 359 -25.22 7.94 2.41
N ASN A 360 -25.93 7.05 3.12
CA ASN A 360 -27.38 6.89 2.94
C ASN A 360 -28.14 8.16 3.34
N ASP A 361 -27.69 8.82 4.40
CA ASP A 361 -28.29 10.03 4.95
C ASP A 361 -27.77 11.32 4.27
N ALA A 362 -26.76 11.23 3.39
CA ALA A 362 -26.12 12.38 2.78
C ALA A 362 -27.01 13.08 1.75
N THR A 363 -26.97 14.40 1.77
CA THR A 363 -27.61 15.23 0.75
C THR A 363 -26.93 14.99 -0.59
N VAL A 364 -27.71 14.86 -1.66
CA VAL A 364 -27.18 14.68 -3.02
C VAL A 364 -26.94 16.06 -3.65
N ALA A 365 -25.70 16.31 -4.08
CA ALA A 365 -25.34 17.54 -4.76
C ALA A 365 -26.12 17.68 -6.09
N PRO A 366 -26.58 18.90 -6.43
CA PRO A 366 -27.30 19.15 -7.68
C PRO A 366 -26.41 18.88 -8.91
N ASP A 367 -27.02 18.44 -10.02
CA ASP A 367 -26.32 18.08 -11.27
C ASP A 367 -25.76 19.28 -12.04
N THR A 368 -26.21 20.48 -11.69
CA THR A 368 -25.89 21.74 -12.37
C THR A 368 -25.19 22.67 -11.40
N LEU A 369 -24.17 23.37 -11.90
CA LEU A 369 -23.68 24.60 -11.26
C LEU A 369 -24.90 25.49 -10.98
N ILE A 370 -25.15 25.78 -9.71
CA ILE A 370 -26.08 26.85 -9.37
C ILE A 370 -25.32 28.13 -9.73
N GLU A 371 -25.54 28.65 -10.94
CA GLU A 371 -25.19 30.04 -11.25
C GLU A 371 -26.01 30.90 -10.28
N LYS A 372 -25.33 31.45 -9.27
CA LYS A 372 -25.91 32.46 -8.37
C LYS A 372 -25.82 33.83 -9.01
#